data_AF-A0A7D5S5G0-F1
#
_entry.id   AF-A0A7D5S5G0-F1
#
_cell.length_a   1.000
_cell.length_b   1.000
_cell.length_c   1.000
_cell.angle_alpha   90.00
_cell.angle_beta   90.00
_cell.angle_gamma   90.00
#
_symmetry.space_group_name_H-M   'P 1'
#
loop_
_entity.id
_entity.type
_entity.pdbx_description
1 polymer ?
#
loop_
_entity_poly.entity_id
_entity_poly.type
_entity_poly.pdbx_seq_one_letter_code
_entity_poly.pdbx_strand_id
1 'polypeptide(L)'
;MTVRSASFFPFPIFLEKNLEVYLGNILQTSGFVVSGVGETDGGSVTFLTAPAAGTLVTLRRYLALQRLTDFQDSGQFRAKVLNDELDYLTATVQQLEADAARTIRLNETDSDSPLTLPNTAERVGHTIVFDENGALTTQPAAAIAASAAWHTLDDIPEGTVNQHFSQVERTKLSEIKAGAEANPAQVSEDEKATATETGLRSFSPRDVSDIASRYASNNSVVSVHGRTGAVIAQSGDYTADQISETTSRMVMTADERDKLTGVEAGAQVNAVLSIHGRTGAISAQTGDYTAEQITETTIRVVMTAEERNKLAEIEAGARAYPPLVSATEKLPQHRQKSAPFRQKMLPTSSLR
;
A
#
# COMPACT_ATOMS: atom_id res chain seq x y z
N MET A 1 1.75 -18.70 90.63
CA MET A 1 2.38 -17.48 91.17
C MET A 1 1.87 -16.31 90.36
N THR A 2 0.94 -15.51 90.90
CA THR A 2 0.34 -14.39 90.16
C THR A 2 1.34 -13.24 90.14
N VAL A 3 1.98 -13.01 88.99
CA VAL A 3 2.89 -11.88 88.81
C VAL A 3 2.06 -10.60 88.89
N ARG A 4 2.36 -9.73 89.85
CA ARG A 4 1.82 -8.38 89.93
C ARG A 4 2.84 -7.44 89.32
N SER A 5 2.42 -6.69 88.30
CA SER A 5 3.24 -5.65 87.69
C SER A 5 3.02 -4.34 88.45
N ALA A 6 4.12 -3.65 88.78
CA ALA A 6 4.10 -2.31 89.33
C ALA A 6 4.62 -1.32 88.28
N SER A 7 3.93 -0.18 88.14
CA SER A 7 4.29 0.91 87.24
C SER A 7 4.44 2.20 88.06
N PHE A 8 5.54 2.93 87.86
CA PHE A 8 5.88 4.11 88.66
C PHE A 8 5.49 5.40 87.94
N PHE A 9 5.14 6.43 88.69
CA PHE A 9 4.85 7.77 88.18
C PHE A 9 5.65 8.82 88.98
N PRO A 10 6.49 9.65 88.33
CA PRO A 10 7.42 10.57 89.00
C PRO A 10 6.80 11.94 89.24
N PHE A 11 5.57 11.99 89.76
CA PHE A 11 4.83 13.24 89.98
C PHE A 11 3.84 13.14 91.15
N PRO A 12 3.61 14.22 91.91
CA PRO A 12 2.68 14.20 93.03
C PRO A 12 1.23 14.06 92.56
N ILE A 13 0.44 13.32 93.36
CA ILE A 13 -1.02 13.26 93.30
C ILE A 13 -1.58 13.50 94.71
N PHE A 14 -2.66 14.27 94.82
CA PHE A 14 -3.20 14.72 96.12
C PHE A 14 -4.28 13.80 96.68
N LEU A 15 -4.98 13.08 95.79
CA LEU A 15 -5.98 12.05 96.08
C LEU A 15 -5.81 10.91 95.04
N GLU A 16 -6.22 9.69 95.37
CA GLU A 16 -6.16 8.55 94.43
C GLU A 16 -6.86 8.85 93.10
N LYS A 17 -8.02 9.55 93.16
CA LYS A 17 -8.79 9.98 91.99
C LYS A 17 -8.09 11.01 91.08
N ASN A 18 -6.91 11.52 91.48
CA ASN A 18 -6.10 12.40 90.64
C ASN A 18 -5.18 11.64 89.69
N LEU A 19 -5.24 10.30 89.69
CA LEU A 19 -4.52 9.45 88.76
C LEU A 19 -5.50 8.72 87.84
N GLU A 20 -5.44 9.03 86.54
CA GLU A 20 -6.06 8.23 85.50
C GLU A 20 -5.10 7.09 85.10
N VAL A 21 -5.63 5.86 85.02
CA VAL A 21 -4.88 4.67 84.64
C VAL A 21 -5.51 4.09 83.37
N TYR A 22 -4.78 4.08 82.26
CA TYR A 22 -5.26 3.50 81.01
C TYR A 22 -4.49 2.22 80.67
N LEU A 23 -5.22 1.24 80.13
CA LEU A 23 -4.67 0.06 79.47
C LEU A 23 -5.03 0.14 77.98
N GLY A 24 -4.02 0.38 77.14
CA GLY A 24 -4.23 0.90 75.79
C GLY A 24 -5.01 2.21 75.85
N ASN A 25 -6.19 2.23 75.22
CA ASN A 25 -7.05 3.42 75.15
C ASN A 25 -8.22 3.36 76.15
N ILE A 26 -8.25 2.39 77.07
CA ILE A 26 -9.38 2.15 77.99
C ILE A 26 -9.02 2.60 79.40
N LEU A 27 -9.75 3.60 79.91
CA LEU A 27 -9.65 4.06 81.30
C LEU A 27 -10.09 2.94 82.26
N GLN A 28 -9.23 2.63 83.22
CA GLN A 28 -9.51 1.68 84.30
C GLN A 28 -10.02 2.43 85.54
N THR A 29 -11.14 1.96 86.10
CA THR A 29 -11.72 2.49 87.34
C THR A 29 -11.50 1.56 88.54
N SER A 30 -10.94 0.37 88.32
CA SER A 30 -10.62 -0.64 89.33
C SER A 30 -9.57 -1.61 88.78
N GLY A 31 -9.19 -2.64 89.55
CA GLY A 31 -8.22 -3.66 89.12
C GLY A 31 -6.75 -3.31 89.44
N PHE A 32 -6.50 -2.18 90.10
CA PHE A 32 -5.19 -1.73 90.55
C PHE A 32 -5.27 -1.09 91.94
N VAL A 33 -4.12 -0.90 92.57
CA VAL A 33 -3.93 -0.17 93.84
C VAL A 33 -2.90 0.94 93.61
N VAL A 34 -3.20 2.14 94.08
CA VAL A 34 -2.29 3.30 94.01
C VAL A 34 -1.52 3.42 95.33
N SER A 35 -0.26 3.82 95.28
CA SER A 35 0.61 4.08 96.43
C SER A 35 1.43 5.34 96.17
N GLY A 36 1.77 6.10 97.22
CA GLY A 36 2.43 7.41 97.09
C GLY A 36 1.48 8.60 96.89
N VAL A 37 0.25 8.52 97.44
CA VAL A 37 -0.67 9.67 97.45
C VAL A 37 -0.20 10.68 98.50
N GLY A 38 -0.04 11.94 98.10
CA GLY A 38 0.51 13.02 98.93
C GLY A 38 2.04 13.10 98.96
N GLU A 39 2.75 12.18 98.30
CA GLU A 39 4.21 12.18 98.21
C GLU A 39 4.70 13.05 97.04
N THR A 40 5.74 13.87 97.28
CA THR A 40 6.25 14.84 96.30
C THR A 40 6.94 14.17 95.11
N ASP A 41 7.71 13.09 95.34
CA ASP A 41 8.43 12.33 94.31
C ASP A 41 7.49 11.42 93.48
N GLY A 42 6.20 11.38 93.82
CA GLY A 42 5.20 10.53 93.20
C GLY A 42 5.11 9.14 93.82
N GLY A 43 4.82 8.12 93.00
CA GLY A 43 4.36 6.84 93.53
C GLY A 43 4.30 5.71 92.52
N SER A 44 3.45 4.72 92.81
CA SER A 44 3.26 3.56 91.94
C SER A 44 1.83 3.04 91.88
N VAL A 45 1.53 2.37 90.77
CA VAL A 45 0.30 1.61 90.53
C VAL A 45 0.66 0.14 90.47
N THR A 46 0.07 -0.67 91.34
CA THR A 46 0.22 -2.13 91.35
C THR A 46 -1.06 -2.78 90.83
N PHE A 47 -0.97 -3.52 89.73
CA PHE A 47 -2.12 -4.20 89.14
C PHE A 47 -2.45 -5.50 89.90
N LEU A 48 -3.75 -5.75 90.15
CA LEU A 48 -4.24 -6.98 90.79
C LEU A 48 -4.11 -8.19 89.86
N THR A 49 -4.33 -7.97 88.57
CA THR A 49 -4.05 -8.90 87.47
C THR A 49 -3.10 -8.18 86.51
N ALA A 50 -1.97 -8.80 86.16
CA ALA A 50 -1.03 -8.19 85.21
C ALA A 50 -1.71 -7.87 83.87
N PRO A 51 -1.49 -6.67 83.29
CA PRO A 51 -1.90 -6.38 81.93
C PRO A 51 -1.32 -7.40 80.93
N ALA A 52 -2.03 -7.65 79.84
CA ALA A 52 -1.55 -8.57 78.80
C ALA A 52 -0.22 -8.07 78.20
N ALA A 53 0.68 -8.99 77.84
CA ALA A 53 1.98 -8.64 77.29
C ALA A 53 1.84 -7.73 76.06
N GLY A 54 2.59 -6.61 76.05
CA GLY A 54 2.50 -5.58 74.99
C GLY A 54 1.40 -4.52 75.20
N THR A 55 0.58 -4.61 76.26
CA THR A 55 -0.38 -3.55 76.60
C THR A 55 0.36 -2.29 77.05
N LEU A 56 0.13 -1.16 76.37
CA LEU A 56 0.60 0.15 76.84
C LEU A 56 -0.12 0.51 78.14
N VAL A 57 0.63 0.78 79.20
CA VAL A 57 0.12 1.34 80.45
C VAL A 57 0.39 2.84 80.45
N THR A 58 -0.66 3.65 80.52
CA THR A 58 -0.53 5.11 80.62
C THR A 58 -1.04 5.56 81.98
N LEU A 59 -0.17 6.21 82.75
CA LEU A 59 -0.49 6.84 84.03
C LEU A 59 -0.51 8.36 83.82
N ARG A 60 -1.65 9.01 84.04
CA ARG A 60 -1.83 10.44 83.79
C ARG A 60 -2.38 11.14 85.04
N ARG A 61 -1.77 12.26 85.40
CA ARG A 61 -2.31 13.16 86.43
C ARG A 61 -3.53 13.91 85.89
N TYR A 62 -4.62 13.91 86.65
CA TYR A 62 -5.82 14.70 86.38
C TYR A 62 -6.29 15.44 87.64
N LEU A 63 -6.05 16.74 87.66
CA LEU A 63 -6.49 17.70 88.65
C LEU A 63 -7.64 18.54 88.08
N ALA A 64 -8.61 18.85 88.94
CA ALA A 64 -9.68 19.78 88.59
C ALA A 64 -9.15 21.22 88.67
N LEU A 65 -9.33 22.01 87.61
CA LEU A 65 -8.88 23.41 87.52
C LEU A 65 -9.82 24.35 88.30
N GLN A 66 -9.84 24.20 89.62
CA GLN A 66 -10.62 25.00 90.55
C GLN A 66 -9.91 25.08 91.92
N ARG A 67 -9.96 26.23 92.58
CA ARG A 67 -9.59 26.34 94.00
C ARG A 67 -10.81 25.99 94.84
N LEU A 68 -10.70 24.99 95.71
CA LEU A 68 -11.78 24.51 96.58
C LEU A 68 -11.67 25.01 98.02
N THR A 69 -10.54 25.60 98.37
CA THR A 69 -10.15 26.02 99.71
C THR A 69 -10.03 27.53 99.79
N ASP A 70 -10.21 28.06 101.00
CA ASP A 70 -10.06 29.47 101.28
C ASP A 70 -9.42 29.69 102.65
N PHE A 71 -8.49 30.65 102.72
CA PHE A 71 -7.80 30.97 103.96
C PHE A 71 -8.71 31.81 104.85
N GLN A 72 -8.88 31.37 106.10
CA GLN A 72 -9.70 32.10 107.06
C GLN A 72 -8.96 33.36 107.54
N ASP A 73 -9.62 34.52 107.44
CA ASP A 73 -9.11 35.78 107.98
C ASP A 73 -8.78 35.63 109.48
N SER A 74 -7.64 36.17 109.89
CA SER A 74 -7.09 36.07 111.27
C SER A 74 -6.83 34.63 111.77
N GLY A 75 -6.89 33.62 110.90
CA GLY A 75 -6.52 32.24 111.24
C GLY A 75 -5.00 32.05 111.43
N GLN A 76 -4.61 30.94 112.05
CA GLN A 76 -3.19 30.58 112.14
C GLN A 76 -2.63 30.26 110.74
N PHE A 77 -1.52 30.91 110.37
CA PHE A 77 -0.82 30.65 109.12
C PHE A 77 -0.16 29.26 109.15
N ARG A 78 -0.77 28.29 108.46
CA ARG A 78 -0.28 26.90 108.40
C ARG A 78 0.56 26.71 107.14
N ALA A 79 1.89 26.85 107.27
CA ALA A 79 2.82 26.72 106.16
C ALA A 79 2.64 25.43 105.33
N LYS A 80 2.30 24.29 105.96
CA LYS A 80 1.99 23.05 105.23
C LYS A 80 0.78 23.23 104.28
N VAL A 81 -0.32 23.82 104.76
CA VAL A 81 -1.52 24.03 103.94
C VAL A 81 -1.23 24.97 102.77
N LEU A 82 -0.44 26.03 103.00
CA LEU A 82 -0.01 26.90 101.90
C LEU A 82 0.85 26.15 100.87
N ASN A 83 1.81 25.33 101.32
CA ASN A 83 2.63 24.53 100.41
C ASN A 83 1.77 23.53 99.62
N ASP A 84 0.84 22.82 100.28
CA ASP A 84 -0.09 21.90 99.62
C ASP A 84 -0.89 22.58 98.49
N GLU A 85 -1.34 23.82 98.71
CA GLU A 85 -2.05 24.64 97.71
C GLU A 85 -1.14 25.15 96.58
N LEU A 86 0.09 25.58 96.90
CA LEU A 86 1.09 26.01 95.91
C LEU A 86 1.55 24.83 95.03
N ASP A 87 1.69 23.64 95.62
CA ASP A 87 1.98 22.39 94.92
C ASP A 87 0.81 22.00 94.01
N TYR A 88 -0.44 22.14 94.48
CA TYR A 88 -1.63 21.90 93.65
C TYR A 88 -1.68 22.85 92.45
N LEU A 89 -1.47 24.15 92.65
CA LEU A 89 -1.41 25.14 91.57
C LEU A 89 -0.29 24.81 90.58
N THR A 90 0.92 24.53 91.07
CA THR A 90 2.06 24.16 90.22
C THR A 90 1.77 22.90 89.40
N ALA A 91 1.17 21.89 90.03
CA ALA A 91 0.77 20.64 89.38
C ALA A 91 -0.33 20.85 88.32
N THR A 92 -1.27 21.78 88.54
CA THR A 92 -2.27 22.15 87.52
C THR A 92 -1.66 22.90 86.33
N VAL A 93 -0.68 23.78 86.55
CA VAL A 93 0.03 24.49 85.45
C VAL A 93 0.83 23.50 84.59
N GLN A 94 1.58 22.59 85.22
CA GLN A 94 2.27 21.49 84.52
C GLN A 94 1.31 20.58 83.73
N GLN A 95 0.11 20.33 84.27
CA GLN A 95 -0.91 19.55 83.56
C GLN A 95 -1.46 20.32 82.35
N LEU A 96 -1.73 21.62 82.51
CA LEU A 96 -2.18 22.50 81.43
C LEU A 96 -1.15 22.61 80.30
N GLU A 97 0.14 22.73 80.65
CA GLU A 97 1.25 22.65 79.68
C GLU A 97 1.23 21.32 78.92
N ALA A 98 1.12 20.19 79.62
CA ALA A 98 1.08 18.88 79.00
C ALA A 98 -0.17 18.68 78.12
N ASP A 99 -1.32 19.23 78.51
CA ASP A 99 -2.56 19.19 77.72
C ASP A 99 -2.45 20.11 76.48
N ALA A 100 -1.88 21.31 76.60
CA ALA A 100 -1.61 22.21 75.47
C ALA A 100 -0.55 21.65 74.50
N ALA A 101 0.43 20.88 74.99
CA ALA A 101 1.38 20.16 74.14
C ALA A 101 0.73 19.04 73.30
N ARG A 102 -0.54 18.69 73.58
CA ARG A 102 -1.35 17.72 72.82
C ARG A 102 -2.40 18.37 71.90
N THR A 103 -2.45 19.71 71.80
CA THR A 103 -3.35 20.40 70.86
C THR A 103 -2.64 20.81 69.57
N ILE A 104 -3.42 21.22 68.56
CA ILE A 104 -2.88 21.98 67.43
C ILE A 104 -2.39 23.34 67.98
N ARG A 105 -1.21 23.78 67.55
CA ARG A 105 -0.56 25.03 67.97
C ARG A 105 -0.05 25.78 66.74
N LEU A 106 -0.07 27.11 66.81
CA LEU A 106 0.68 28.00 65.92
C LEU A 106 2.18 27.93 66.28
N ASN A 107 3.09 28.19 65.33
CA ASN A 107 4.52 28.25 65.65
C ASN A 107 4.83 29.49 66.50
N GLU A 108 5.88 29.41 67.32
CA GLU A 108 6.36 30.51 68.16
C GLU A 108 6.95 31.68 67.34
N THR A 109 7.31 31.42 66.06
CA THR A 109 7.82 32.45 65.13
C THR A 109 6.77 32.98 64.14
N ASP A 110 5.56 32.42 64.12
CA ASP A 110 4.52 32.87 63.18
C ASP A 110 3.89 34.18 63.65
N SER A 111 3.40 34.99 62.71
CA SER A 111 2.55 36.14 63.02
C SER A 111 1.16 35.68 63.51
N ASP A 112 0.51 36.49 64.34
CA ASP A 112 -0.85 36.26 64.85
C ASP A 112 -1.83 35.84 63.73
N SER A 113 -2.52 34.72 63.94
CA SER A 113 -3.43 34.10 62.98
C SER A 113 -4.76 33.72 63.66
N PRO A 114 -5.93 33.91 63.03
CA PRO A 114 -7.22 33.61 63.63
C PRO A 114 -7.44 32.09 63.73
N LEU A 115 -7.31 31.54 64.94
CA LEU A 115 -7.54 30.11 65.23
C LEU A 115 -8.99 29.78 65.65
N THR A 116 -9.92 30.73 65.50
CA THR A 116 -11.33 30.55 65.87
C THR A 116 -12.07 29.72 64.81
N LEU A 117 -12.62 28.58 65.21
CA LEU A 117 -13.40 27.73 64.30
C LEU A 117 -14.72 28.42 63.86
N PRO A 118 -15.13 28.28 62.58
CA PRO A 118 -16.44 28.74 62.10
C PRO A 118 -17.61 28.11 62.87
N ASN A 119 -18.81 28.67 62.70
CA ASN A 119 -19.98 28.16 63.41
C ASN A 119 -20.36 26.73 62.94
N THR A 120 -21.20 26.03 63.71
CA THR A 120 -21.48 24.61 63.44
C THR A 120 -22.11 24.39 62.07
N ALA A 121 -22.95 25.31 61.58
CA ALA A 121 -23.61 25.19 60.28
C ALA A 121 -22.64 25.38 59.12
N GLU A 122 -21.72 26.35 59.23
CA GLU A 122 -20.69 26.63 58.22
C GLU A 122 -19.68 25.49 58.07
N ARG A 123 -19.32 24.80 59.16
CA ARG A 123 -18.31 23.74 59.14
C ARG A 123 -18.85 22.32 58.93
N VAL A 124 -20.16 22.12 58.72
CA VAL A 124 -20.70 20.77 58.42
C VAL A 124 -20.10 20.27 57.11
N GLY A 125 -19.56 19.05 57.10
CA GLY A 125 -18.94 18.46 55.91
C GLY A 125 -17.67 19.18 55.43
N HIS A 126 -17.08 20.04 56.26
CA HIS A 126 -15.82 20.72 55.97
C HIS A 126 -14.64 20.07 56.71
N THR A 127 -13.47 20.20 56.10
CA THR A 127 -12.15 19.81 56.58
C THR A 127 -11.33 21.05 56.90
N ILE A 128 -10.51 20.98 57.94
CA ILE A 128 -9.54 22.03 58.29
C ILE A 128 -8.34 21.93 57.34
N VAL A 129 -7.94 23.06 56.76
CA VAL A 129 -6.80 23.19 55.84
C VAL A 129 -6.04 24.49 56.10
N PHE A 130 -4.90 24.66 55.44
CA PHE A 130 -4.22 25.95 55.33
C PHE A 130 -4.53 26.62 53.98
N ASP A 131 -4.68 27.94 53.97
CA ASP A 131 -4.87 28.72 52.74
C ASP A 131 -3.55 29.08 52.05
N GLU A 132 -3.62 29.87 50.97
CA GLU A 132 -2.45 30.33 50.20
C GLU A 132 -1.45 31.17 51.02
N ASN A 133 -1.89 31.73 52.15
CA ASN A 133 -1.07 32.50 53.09
C ASN A 133 -0.61 31.66 54.30
N GLY A 134 -0.95 30.37 54.34
CA GLY A 134 -0.68 29.48 55.47
C GLY A 134 -1.62 29.66 56.67
N ALA A 135 -2.69 30.45 56.55
CA ALA A 135 -3.66 30.66 57.62
C ALA A 135 -4.63 29.48 57.74
N LEU A 136 -5.07 29.18 58.97
CA LEU A 136 -6.00 28.08 59.23
C LEU A 136 -7.39 28.44 58.70
N THR A 137 -7.94 27.61 57.82
CA THR A 137 -9.27 27.80 57.23
C THR A 137 -10.02 26.47 57.12
N THR A 138 -11.27 26.52 56.65
CA THR A 138 -12.10 25.33 56.41
C THR A 138 -12.55 25.28 54.96
N GLN A 139 -12.38 24.15 54.29
CA GLN A 139 -12.91 23.90 52.95
C GLN A 139 -13.84 22.68 52.94
N PRO A 140 -14.81 22.58 52.02
CA PRO A 140 -15.65 21.41 51.88
C PRO A 140 -14.81 20.14 51.70
N ALA A 141 -15.09 19.08 52.46
CA ALA A 141 -14.34 17.83 52.37
C ALA A 141 -14.36 17.22 50.95
N ALA A 142 -15.43 17.48 50.20
CA ALA A 142 -15.56 17.11 48.79
C ALA A 142 -14.53 17.77 47.87
N ALA A 143 -14.05 18.99 48.20
CA ALA A 143 -13.01 19.67 47.44
C ALA A 143 -11.64 18.99 47.63
N ILE A 144 -11.34 18.51 48.84
CA ILE A 144 -10.11 17.73 49.10
C ILE A 144 -10.22 16.32 48.51
N ALA A 145 -11.41 15.70 48.52
CA ALA A 145 -11.63 14.40 47.90
C ALA A 145 -11.29 14.39 46.40
N ALA A 146 -11.45 15.52 45.70
CA ALA A 146 -11.00 15.68 44.31
C ALA A 146 -9.45 15.76 44.16
N SER A 147 -8.73 16.10 45.22
CA SER A 147 -7.25 16.21 45.28
C SER A 147 -6.57 14.95 45.85
N ALA A 148 -7.31 14.08 46.54
CA ALA A 148 -6.83 12.77 46.99
C ALA A 148 -6.72 11.72 45.86
N ALA A 149 -7.10 12.10 44.63
CA ALA A 149 -7.05 11.26 43.45
C ALA A 149 -5.63 11.16 42.87
N TRP A 150 -4.81 10.27 43.44
CA TRP A 150 -3.88 9.47 42.64
C TRP A 150 -4.62 8.20 42.20
N HIS A 151 -5.78 8.37 41.55
CA HIS A 151 -6.67 7.26 41.21
C HIS A 151 -6.24 6.56 39.91
N THR A 152 -5.48 7.25 39.06
CA THR A 152 -4.99 6.76 37.78
C THR A 152 -3.56 7.25 37.51
N LEU A 153 -2.91 6.68 36.50
CA LEU A 153 -1.61 7.17 36.01
C LEU A 153 -1.73 8.56 35.34
N ASP A 154 -2.95 9.01 35.00
CA ASP A 154 -3.19 10.29 34.35
C ASP A 154 -3.12 11.47 35.33
N ASP A 155 -3.14 11.21 36.65
CA ASP A 155 -3.03 12.21 37.73
C ASP A 155 -1.57 12.61 38.04
N ILE A 156 -0.59 11.95 37.40
CA ILE A 156 0.84 12.21 37.59
C ILE A 156 1.24 13.51 36.85
N PRO A 157 1.93 14.48 37.48
CA PRO A 157 2.39 15.67 36.77
C PRO A 157 3.41 15.36 35.66
N GLU A 158 3.25 16.01 34.50
CA GLU A 158 4.22 15.95 33.39
C GLU A 158 5.60 16.44 33.85
N GLY A 159 6.66 15.75 33.42
CA GLY A 159 8.05 16.06 33.82
C GLY A 159 8.55 15.41 35.11
N THR A 160 7.75 14.57 35.78
CA THR A 160 8.23 13.71 36.86
C THR A 160 8.99 12.48 36.32
N VAL A 161 9.73 11.78 37.19
CA VAL A 161 10.44 10.53 36.83
C VAL A 161 9.50 9.36 36.47
N ASN A 162 8.22 9.47 36.80
CA ASN A 162 7.20 8.47 36.51
C ASN A 162 6.58 8.77 35.14
N GLN A 163 7.04 8.05 34.11
CA GLN A 163 6.52 8.23 32.75
C GLN A 163 5.08 7.71 32.65
N HIS A 164 4.15 8.63 32.44
CA HIS A 164 2.82 8.37 31.90
C HIS A 164 2.78 8.93 30.46
N PHE A 165 1.86 8.44 29.62
CA PHE A 165 1.66 9.04 28.30
C PHE A 165 1.08 10.46 28.46
N SER A 166 1.77 11.46 27.94
CA SER A 166 1.25 12.84 27.89
C SER A 166 -0.09 12.89 27.14
N GLN A 167 -0.87 13.95 27.34
CA GLN A 167 -2.14 14.13 26.62
C GLN A 167 -1.93 14.13 25.09
N VAL A 168 -0.77 14.63 24.64
CA VAL A 168 -0.36 14.64 23.23
C VAL A 168 -0.08 13.22 22.72
N GLU A 169 0.55 12.36 23.52
CA GLU A 169 0.82 10.97 23.15
C GLU A 169 -0.45 10.12 23.16
N ARG A 170 -1.33 10.28 24.15
CA ARG A 170 -2.67 9.64 24.16
C ARG A 170 -3.47 10.03 22.93
N THR A 171 -3.39 11.29 22.49
CA THR A 171 -4.05 11.76 21.26
C THR A 171 -3.48 11.07 20.02
N LYS A 172 -2.14 10.99 19.86
CA LYS A 172 -1.48 10.24 18.77
C LYS A 172 -1.84 8.75 18.78
N LEU A 173 -1.98 8.14 19.96
CA LEU A 173 -2.37 6.74 20.12
C LEU A 173 -3.86 6.51 19.78
N SER A 174 -4.73 7.49 20.04
CA SER A 174 -6.17 7.38 19.73
C SER A 174 -6.50 7.39 18.23
N GLU A 175 -5.60 7.93 17.40
CA GLU A 175 -5.67 7.86 15.93
C GLU A 175 -5.32 6.46 15.39
N ILE A 176 -4.69 5.60 16.20
CA ILE A 176 -4.35 4.23 15.81
C ILE A 176 -5.59 3.34 15.96
N LYS A 177 -6.03 2.77 14.83
CA LYS A 177 -7.18 1.85 14.79
C LYS A 177 -6.92 0.60 15.65
N ALA A 178 -7.92 0.17 16.42
CA ALA A 178 -7.89 -1.07 17.18
C ALA A 178 -7.51 -2.27 16.27
N GLY A 179 -6.49 -3.03 16.67
CA GLY A 179 -5.93 -4.13 15.89
C GLY A 179 -4.88 -3.74 14.84
N ALA A 180 -4.40 -2.49 14.81
CA ALA A 180 -3.26 -2.12 13.99
C ALA A 180 -1.97 -2.78 14.50
N GLU A 181 -1.27 -3.50 13.63
CA GLU A 181 -0.01 -4.16 13.94
C GLU A 181 1.17 -3.17 13.88
N ALA A 182 2.06 -3.24 14.86
CA ALA A 182 3.32 -2.50 14.81
C ALA A 182 4.24 -3.13 13.77
N ASN A 183 4.63 -2.36 12.75
CA ASN A 183 5.39 -2.81 11.58
C ASN A 183 4.69 -3.98 10.83
N PRO A 184 3.64 -3.70 10.03
CA PRO A 184 2.96 -4.74 9.25
C PRO A 184 3.95 -5.48 8.34
N ALA A 185 3.72 -6.77 8.15
CA ALA A 185 4.58 -7.63 7.33
C ALA A 185 4.83 -7.01 5.94
N GLN A 186 6.11 -6.75 5.63
CA GLN A 186 6.49 -6.16 4.34
C GLN A 186 6.33 -7.17 3.21
N VAL A 187 6.07 -6.67 2.00
CA VAL A 187 5.95 -7.48 0.80
C VAL A 187 7.29 -8.16 0.52
N SER A 188 7.31 -9.49 0.53
CA SER A 188 8.49 -10.31 0.29
C SER A 188 9.04 -10.12 -1.14
N GLU A 189 10.32 -10.46 -1.35
CA GLU A 189 10.95 -10.33 -2.68
C GLU A 189 10.27 -11.21 -3.75
N ASP A 190 9.71 -12.36 -3.32
CA ASP A 190 8.97 -13.31 -4.15
C ASP A 190 7.57 -12.80 -4.52
N GLU A 191 6.84 -12.18 -3.58
CA GLU A 191 5.58 -11.47 -3.87
C GLU A 191 5.81 -10.32 -4.86
N LYS A 192 6.90 -9.55 -4.69
CA LYS A 192 7.34 -8.49 -5.62
C LYS A 192 7.77 -9.00 -7.00
N ALA A 193 7.98 -10.30 -7.19
CA ALA A 193 8.41 -10.89 -8.46
C ALA A 193 7.28 -11.57 -9.21
N THR A 194 6.30 -12.15 -8.49
CA THR A 194 5.24 -13.00 -9.07
C THR A 194 3.89 -12.30 -9.24
N ALA A 195 3.62 -11.24 -8.49
CA ALA A 195 2.36 -10.46 -8.55
C ALA A 195 1.06 -11.29 -8.37
N THR A 196 1.15 -12.43 -7.67
CA THR A 196 0.04 -13.38 -7.49
C THR A 196 -0.97 -12.95 -6.42
N GLU A 197 -0.57 -12.08 -5.49
CA GLU A 197 -1.37 -11.67 -4.33
C GLU A 197 -2.31 -10.50 -4.66
N THR A 198 -3.62 -10.72 -4.52
CA THR A 198 -4.68 -9.72 -4.76
C THR A 198 -5.22 -9.07 -3.47
N GLY A 199 -4.65 -9.42 -2.31
CA GLY A 199 -5.02 -8.84 -1.02
C GLY A 199 -4.51 -7.40 -0.84
N LEU A 200 -5.27 -6.57 -0.11
CA LEU A 200 -4.82 -5.23 0.28
C LEU A 200 -3.61 -5.34 1.22
N ARG A 201 -2.42 -4.97 0.72
CA ARG A 201 -1.17 -4.85 1.48
C ARG A 201 -0.84 -3.37 1.72
N SER A 202 -0.11 -3.08 2.79
CA SER A 202 0.52 -1.76 2.98
C SER A 202 1.86 -1.75 2.26
N PHE A 203 2.04 -0.87 1.28
CA PHE A 203 3.32 -0.68 0.59
C PHE A 203 4.12 0.42 1.28
N SER A 204 5.37 0.14 1.67
CA SER A 204 6.28 1.21 2.08
C SER A 204 6.74 2.03 0.87
N PRO A 205 7.24 3.27 1.04
CA PRO A 205 7.81 4.05 -0.07
C PRO A 205 8.95 3.32 -0.81
N ARG A 206 9.66 2.41 -0.14
CA ARG A 206 10.69 1.56 -0.76
C ARG A 206 10.08 0.45 -1.61
N ASP A 207 8.99 -0.16 -1.18
CA ASP A 207 8.29 -1.18 -1.97
C ASP A 207 7.69 -0.57 -3.24
N VAL A 208 7.13 0.63 -3.14
CA VAL A 208 6.66 1.40 -4.30
C VAL A 208 7.83 1.72 -5.23
N SER A 209 8.99 2.10 -4.70
CA SER A 209 10.22 2.34 -5.49
C SER A 209 10.73 1.07 -6.19
N ASP A 210 10.74 -0.08 -5.51
CA ASP A 210 11.17 -1.36 -6.08
C ASP A 210 10.22 -1.80 -7.20
N ILE A 211 8.91 -1.79 -6.95
CA ILE A 211 7.87 -2.12 -7.93
C ILE A 211 7.95 -1.16 -9.12
N ALA A 212 8.10 0.15 -8.87
CA ALA A 212 8.33 1.12 -9.93
C ALA A 212 9.61 0.82 -10.71
N SER A 213 10.72 0.42 -10.08
CA SER A 213 11.95 0.08 -10.81
C SER A 213 11.83 -1.19 -11.67
N ARG A 214 11.04 -2.18 -11.23
CA ARG A 214 10.83 -3.47 -11.90
C ARG A 214 9.79 -3.39 -13.02
N TYR A 215 8.77 -2.56 -12.87
CA TYR A 215 7.62 -2.45 -13.80
C TYR A 215 7.51 -1.11 -14.52
N ALA A 216 8.32 -0.09 -14.18
CA ALA A 216 8.55 1.03 -15.10
C ALA A 216 9.23 0.47 -16.34
N SER A 217 8.51 0.52 -17.44
CA SER A 217 8.87 -0.08 -18.71
C SER A 217 10.18 0.51 -19.26
N ASN A 218 11.29 -0.19 -19.08
CA ASN A 218 12.53 0.01 -19.85
C ASN A 218 12.32 -0.21 -21.37
N ASN A 219 11.17 -0.77 -21.75
CA ASN A 219 10.67 -0.90 -23.13
C ASN A 219 9.46 0.03 -23.43
N SER A 220 9.31 1.16 -22.73
CA SER A 220 8.31 2.14 -23.15
C SER A 220 8.70 2.70 -24.51
N VAL A 221 7.79 2.68 -25.48
CA VAL A 221 8.01 3.32 -26.78
C VAL A 221 7.95 4.83 -26.57
N VAL A 222 9.12 5.44 -26.32
CA VAL A 222 9.25 6.86 -25.95
C VAL A 222 8.67 7.78 -27.04
N SER A 223 8.79 7.37 -28.30
CA SER A 223 8.10 8.00 -29.43
C SER A 223 7.88 7.01 -30.58
N VAL A 224 6.87 7.25 -31.41
CA VAL A 224 6.68 6.59 -32.71
C VAL A 224 6.81 7.65 -33.79
N HIS A 225 7.72 7.44 -34.75
CA HIS A 225 8.07 8.42 -35.79
C HIS A 225 8.33 9.84 -35.23
N GLY A 226 9.00 9.93 -34.07
CA GLY A 226 9.33 11.18 -33.39
C GLY A 226 8.17 11.85 -32.62
N ARG A 227 6.96 11.28 -32.64
CA ARG A 227 5.79 11.80 -31.91
C ARG A 227 5.60 11.08 -30.57
N THR A 228 5.22 11.84 -29.54
CA THR A 228 4.94 11.34 -28.18
C THR A 228 3.44 11.44 -27.86
N GLY A 229 2.95 10.65 -26.89
CA GLY A 229 1.54 10.66 -26.48
C GLY A 229 0.67 9.67 -27.27
N ALA A 230 -0.59 10.05 -27.55
CA ALA A 230 -1.53 9.20 -28.26
C ALA A 230 -1.19 9.09 -29.76
N VAL A 231 -0.50 8.01 -30.15
CA VAL A 231 -0.07 7.79 -31.53
C VAL A 231 -1.21 7.23 -32.37
N ILE A 232 -1.80 8.07 -33.23
CA ILE A 232 -2.61 7.65 -34.36
C ILE A 232 -1.73 7.67 -35.61
N ALA A 233 -1.87 6.67 -36.48
CA ALA A 233 -1.18 6.62 -37.77
C ALA A 233 -1.55 7.84 -38.64
N GLN A 234 -0.54 8.48 -39.22
CA GLN A 234 -0.64 9.64 -40.09
C GLN A 234 -0.19 9.29 -41.51
N SER A 235 -0.67 10.06 -42.49
CA SER A 235 -0.22 9.94 -43.88
C SER A 235 1.29 10.20 -43.95
N GLY A 236 2.05 9.24 -44.49
CA GLY A 236 3.51 9.30 -44.60
C GLY A 236 4.30 8.61 -43.48
N ASP A 237 3.65 8.00 -42.48
CA ASP A 237 4.35 7.20 -41.44
C ASP A 237 5.07 5.95 -42.00
N TYR A 238 4.58 5.39 -43.12
CA TYR A 238 5.05 4.14 -43.70
C TYR A 238 5.16 4.24 -45.22
N THR A 239 6.22 3.65 -45.81
CA THR A 239 6.30 3.36 -47.24
C THR A 239 5.68 2.00 -47.56
N ALA A 240 5.38 1.74 -48.84
CA ALA A 240 4.87 0.44 -49.29
C ALA A 240 5.76 -0.74 -48.87
N ASP A 241 7.09 -0.58 -48.98
CA ASP A 241 8.06 -1.63 -48.62
C ASP A 241 8.08 -1.96 -47.11
N GLN A 242 7.58 -1.06 -46.26
CA GLN A 242 7.48 -1.25 -44.81
C GLN A 242 6.17 -1.95 -44.39
N ILE A 243 5.24 -2.18 -45.33
CA ILE A 243 3.95 -2.82 -45.07
C ILE A 243 4.02 -4.28 -45.48
N SER A 244 4.07 -5.18 -44.49
CA SER A 244 3.89 -6.61 -44.75
C SER A 244 2.44 -6.90 -45.17
N GLU A 245 2.25 -7.41 -46.38
CA GLU A 245 0.92 -7.73 -46.88
C GLU A 245 0.29 -8.92 -46.13
N THR A 246 -1.02 -8.84 -45.89
CA THR A 246 -1.86 -9.89 -45.31
C THR A 246 -3.21 -9.89 -46.03
N THR A 247 -4.04 -10.91 -45.82
CA THR A 247 -5.35 -11.07 -46.50
C THR A 247 -6.27 -9.84 -46.43
N SER A 248 -6.12 -8.98 -45.42
CA SER A 248 -6.92 -7.76 -45.22
C SER A 248 -6.11 -6.45 -45.31
N ARG A 249 -4.80 -6.51 -45.57
CA ARG A 249 -3.92 -5.34 -45.71
C ARG A 249 -2.98 -5.58 -46.88
N MET A 250 -3.30 -5.03 -48.04
CA MET A 250 -2.53 -5.20 -49.27
C MET A 250 -2.23 -3.83 -49.86
N VAL A 251 -1.05 -3.66 -50.45
CA VAL A 251 -0.64 -2.45 -51.16
C VAL A 251 -1.31 -2.40 -52.53
N MET A 252 -1.55 -3.56 -53.15
CA MET A 252 -2.36 -3.71 -54.36
C MET A 252 -3.67 -4.44 -54.08
N THR A 253 -4.77 -3.97 -54.66
CA THR A 253 -6.07 -4.65 -54.60
C THR A 253 -6.06 -5.99 -55.35
N ALA A 254 -7.12 -6.80 -55.20
CA ALA A 254 -7.31 -7.99 -56.04
C ALA A 254 -7.37 -7.61 -57.53
N ASP A 255 -8.24 -6.65 -57.89
CA ASP A 255 -8.43 -6.14 -59.25
C ASP A 255 -7.14 -5.60 -59.90
N GLU A 256 -6.24 -4.99 -59.12
CA GLU A 256 -4.94 -4.52 -59.63
C GLU A 256 -3.98 -5.67 -59.88
N ARG A 257 -3.93 -6.68 -59.00
CA ARG A 257 -3.12 -7.87 -59.23
C ARG A 257 -3.65 -8.69 -60.40
N ASP A 258 -4.97 -8.82 -60.54
CA ASP A 258 -5.61 -9.49 -61.67
C ASP A 258 -5.22 -8.84 -63.00
N LYS A 259 -5.16 -7.50 -63.07
CA LYS A 259 -4.62 -6.77 -64.25
C LYS A 259 -3.15 -7.08 -64.53
N LEU A 260 -2.35 -7.36 -63.50
CA LEU A 260 -0.94 -7.75 -63.65
C LEU A 260 -0.76 -9.24 -64.00
N THR A 261 -1.73 -10.13 -63.74
CA THR A 261 -1.59 -11.57 -64.05
C THR A 261 -1.36 -11.87 -65.54
N GLY A 262 -1.86 -11.01 -66.43
CA GLY A 262 -1.65 -11.11 -67.88
C GLY A 262 -0.29 -10.59 -68.36
N VAL A 263 0.58 -10.13 -67.46
CA VAL A 263 1.91 -9.57 -67.78
C VAL A 263 2.99 -10.57 -67.34
N GLU A 264 3.73 -11.13 -68.29
CA GLU A 264 4.82 -12.06 -67.99
C GLU A 264 5.93 -11.39 -67.16
N ALA A 265 6.58 -12.16 -66.28
CA ALA A 265 7.63 -11.64 -65.41
C ALA A 265 8.81 -11.12 -66.24
N GLY A 266 9.10 -9.82 -66.12
CA GLY A 266 10.14 -9.14 -66.91
C GLY A 266 9.65 -8.62 -68.28
N ALA A 267 8.35 -8.65 -68.57
CA ALA A 267 7.78 -8.02 -69.75
C ALA A 267 8.09 -6.52 -69.77
N GLN A 268 8.93 -6.12 -70.73
CA GLN A 268 9.20 -4.72 -71.04
C GLN A 268 8.06 -4.16 -71.90
N VAL A 269 7.75 -2.87 -71.77
CA VAL A 269 6.79 -2.18 -72.64
C VAL A 269 7.43 -1.94 -74.02
N ASN A 270 7.67 -3.04 -74.74
CA ASN A 270 8.10 -3.03 -76.13
C ASN A 270 6.88 -2.71 -76.99
N ALA A 271 6.57 -1.42 -77.09
CA ALA A 271 5.48 -0.92 -77.91
C ALA A 271 5.76 -1.26 -79.39
N VAL A 272 5.21 -2.39 -79.86
CA VAL A 272 5.08 -2.68 -81.28
C VAL A 272 4.11 -1.64 -81.85
N LEU A 273 4.66 -0.50 -82.28
CA LEU A 273 3.90 0.67 -82.71
C LEU A 273 2.92 0.35 -83.83
N SER A 274 3.27 -0.64 -84.68
CA SER A 274 2.42 -1.13 -85.74
C SER A 274 2.92 -2.47 -86.28
N ILE A 275 2.00 -3.32 -86.77
CA ILE A 275 2.31 -4.39 -87.74
C ILE A 275 1.46 -4.14 -88.99
N HIS A 276 2.10 -4.09 -90.16
CA HIS A 276 1.47 -3.76 -91.46
C HIS A 276 0.59 -2.50 -91.44
N GLY A 277 1.02 -1.44 -90.74
CA GLY A 277 0.29 -0.16 -90.62
C GLY A 277 -0.87 -0.16 -89.61
N ARG A 278 -1.19 -1.31 -89.00
CA ARG A 278 -2.30 -1.47 -88.03
C ARG A 278 -1.79 -1.48 -86.59
N THR A 279 -2.63 -1.05 -85.66
CA THR A 279 -2.34 -0.94 -84.21
C THR A 279 -3.46 -1.60 -83.38
N GLY A 280 -3.20 -1.91 -82.11
CA GLY A 280 -4.17 -2.56 -81.21
C GLY A 280 -4.15 -4.09 -81.29
N ALA A 281 -5.31 -4.73 -81.33
CA ALA A 281 -5.42 -6.18 -81.47
C ALA A 281 -5.19 -6.60 -82.94
N ILE A 282 -4.07 -7.28 -83.21
CA ILE A 282 -3.63 -7.59 -84.58
C ILE A 282 -3.92 -9.07 -84.89
N SER A 283 -4.66 -9.29 -85.98
CA SER A 283 -4.84 -10.60 -86.61
C SER A 283 -4.43 -10.51 -88.08
N ALA A 284 -3.94 -11.63 -88.64
CA ALA A 284 -3.50 -11.68 -90.03
C ALA A 284 -4.67 -11.47 -91.01
N GLN A 285 -4.44 -10.67 -92.03
CA GLN A 285 -5.39 -10.33 -93.10
C GLN A 285 -4.83 -10.77 -94.47
N THR A 286 -5.73 -11.01 -95.41
CA THR A 286 -5.36 -11.34 -96.80
C THR A 286 -4.53 -10.22 -97.41
N GLY A 287 -3.30 -10.52 -97.83
CA GLY A 287 -2.36 -9.55 -98.42
C GLY A 287 -1.28 -9.03 -97.47
N ASP A 288 -1.28 -9.41 -96.18
CA ASP A 288 -0.20 -9.04 -95.23
C ASP A 288 1.18 -9.60 -95.61
N TYR A 289 1.23 -10.73 -96.31
CA TYR A 289 2.45 -11.47 -96.65
C TYR A 289 2.44 -11.87 -98.12
N THR A 290 3.58 -11.73 -98.80
CA THR A 290 3.78 -12.28 -100.15
C THR A 290 4.22 -13.75 -100.09
N ALA A 291 4.14 -14.43 -101.24
CA ALA A 291 4.56 -15.83 -101.38
C ALA A 291 6.02 -16.06 -100.94
N GLU A 292 6.93 -15.14 -101.24
CA GLU A 292 8.36 -15.24 -100.90
C GLU A 292 8.63 -15.07 -99.40
N GLN A 293 7.69 -14.47 -98.66
CA GLN A 293 7.79 -14.25 -97.20
C GLN A 293 7.27 -15.43 -96.38
N ILE A 294 6.68 -16.44 -97.03
CA ILE A 294 6.09 -17.61 -96.38
C ILE A 294 7.01 -18.82 -96.56
N THR A 295 7.68 -19.23 -95.49
CA THR A 295 8.43 -20.50 -95.46
C THR A 295 7.45 -21.67 -95.59
N GLU A 296 7.60 -22.49 -96.63
CA GLU A 296 6.76 -23.67 -96.81
C GLU A 296 6.96 -24.71 -95.70
N THR A 297 5.86 -25.30 -95.24
CA THR A 297 5.80 -26.43 -94.31
C THR A 297 4.79 -27.45 -94.84
N THR A 298 4.73 -28.65 -94.28
CA THR A 298 3.80 -29.72 -94.71
C THR A 298 2.30 -29.33 -94.67
N ILE A 299 1.95 -28.23 -94.00
CA ILE A 299 0.57 -27.72 -93.85
C ILE A 299 0.38 -26.28 -94.34
N ARG A 300 1.42 -25.61 -94.84
CA ARG A 300 1.37 -24.25 -95.42
C ARG A 300 2.33 -24.19 -96.61
N VAL A 301 1.77 -24.12 -97.81
CA VAL A 301 2.51 -24.30 -99.07
C VAL A 301 2.06 -23.22 -100.06
N VAL A 302 2.97 -22.66 -100.84
CA VAL A 302 2.69 -21.58 -101.81
C VAL A 302 2.07 -22.15 -103.10
N MET A 303 2.45 -23.37 -103.48
CA MET A 303 1.87 -24.12 -104.60
C MET A 303 1.61 -25.57 -104.20
N THR A 304 0.48 -26.13 -104.62
CA THR A 304 0.12 -27.52 -104.26
C THR A 304 1.06 -28.53 -104.91
N ALA A 305 1.10 -29.75 -104.36
CA ALA A 305 1.88 -30.84 -104.94
C ALA A 305 1.43 -31.18 -106.38
N GLU A 306 0.14 -31.07 -106.69
CA GLU A 306 -0.38 -31.28 -108.05
C GLU A 306 0.09 -30.21 -109.03
N GLU A 307 0.14 -28.95 -108.61
CA GLU A 307 0.62 -27.83 -109.44
C GLU A 307 2.11 -27.95 -109.71
N ARG A 308 2.92 -28.33 -108.70
CA ARG A 308 4.34 -28.68 -108.90
C ARG A 308 4.54 -29.78 -109.92
N ASN A 309 3.75 -30.86 -109.85
CA ASN A 309 3.86 -31.96 -110.80
C ASN A 309 3.51 -31.53 -112.23
N LYS A 310 2.46 -30.71 -112.42
CA LYS A 310 2.09 -30.15 -113.74
C LYS A 310 3.17 -29.25 -114.34
N LEU A 311 3.91 -28.50 -113.51
CA LEU A 311 5.06 -27.71 -113.99
C LEU A 311 6.31 -28.56 -114.25
N ALA A 312 6.49 -29.68 -113.55
CA ALA A 312 7.65 -30.57 -113.73
C ALA A 312 7.67 -31.31 -115.07
N GLU A 313 6.51 -31.51 -115.71
CA GLU A 313 6.39 -32.11 -117.06
C GLU A 313 6.74 -31.13 -118.20
N ILE A 314 6.97 -29.84 -117.91
CA ILE A 314 7.31 -28.82 -118.91
C ILE A 314 8.84 -28.70 -119.01
N GLU A 315 9.42 -29.08 -120.17
CA GLU A 315 10.86 -28.94 -120.40
C GLU A 315 11.34 -27.48 -120.25
N ALA A 316 12.48 -27.30 -119.59
CA ALA A 316 13.03 -25.99 -119.28
C ALA A 316 13.31 -25.18 -120.56
N GLY A 317 12.57 -24.09 -120.76
CA GLY A 317 12.67 -23.24 -121.95
C GLY A 317 11.65 -23.54 -123.05
N ALA A 318 10.70 -24.46 -122.83
CA ALA A 318 9.57 -24.68 -123.72
C ALA A 318 8.82 -23.37 -124.01
N ARG A 319 8.71 -23.01 -125.29
CA ARG A 319 7.96 -21.83 -125.73
C ARG A 319 6.48 -22.17 -125.86
N ALA A 320 5.61 -21.29 -125.38
CA ALA A 320 4.15 -21.46 -125.40
C ALA A 320 3.55 -21.73 -126.79
N TYR A 321 4.29 -21.41 -127.86
CA TYR A 321 3.94 -21.75 -129.25
C TYR A 321 5.21 -22.15 -130.02
N PRO A 322 5.31 -23.37 -130.58
CA PRO A 322 6.42 -23.76 -131.45
C PRO A 322 6.33 -23.06 -132.82
N PRO A 323 7.47 -22.83 -133.50
CA PRO A 323 7.49 -22.16 -134.80
C PRO A 323 6.86 -23.02 -135.91
N LEU A 324 6.21 -22.36 -136.88
CA LEU A 324 5.58 -23.03 -138.02
C LEU A 324 6.63 -23.55 -139.02
N VAL A 325 6.47 -24.80 -139.45
CA VAL A 325 7.36 -25.48 -140.41
C VAL A 325 7.28 -24.82 -141.80
N SER A 326 8.42 -24.57 -142.43
CA SER A 326 8.49 -23.86 -143.72
C SER A 326 8.09 -24.75 -144.92
N ALA A 327 7.59 -24.13 -145.99
CA ALA A 327 7.09 -24.85 -147.17
C ALA A 327 8.16 -25.70 -147.90
N THR A 328 9.44 -25.40 -147.72
CA THR A 328 10.57 -26.12 -148.34
C THR A 328 10.78 -27.52 -147.76
N GLU A 329 10.26 -27.80 -146.56
CA GLU A 329 10.44 -29.06 -145.84
C GLU A 329 9.39 -30.13 -146.22
N LYS A 330 8.52 -29.84 -147.19
CA LYS A 330 7.23 -30.56 -147.38
C LYS A 330 7.06 -31.39 -148.67
N LEU A 331 8.12 -31.65 -149.46
CA LEU A 331 8.04 -32.43 -150.72
C LEU A 331 9.23 -33.43 -150.92
N PRO A 332 9.00 -34.68 -151.37
CA PRO A 332 10.03 -35.74 -151.43
C PRO A 332 10.61 -36.03 -152.83
N GLN A 333 11.77 -36.72 -152.92
CA GLN A 333 12.46 -37.08 -154.18
C GLN A 333 12.53 -38.60 -154.48
N HIS A 334 12.59 -38.95 -155.79
CA HIS A 334 12.70 -40.27 -156.50
C HIS A 334 11.38 -40.83 -157.12
N ARG A 335 11.35 -41.52 -158.30
CA ARG A 335 12.34 -42.43 -158.95
C ARG A 335 12.25 -42.51 -160.52
N GLN A 336 12.91 -43.48 -161.17
CA GLN A 336 13.36 -43.50 -162.61
C GLN A 336 12.74 -44.59 -163.56
N LYS A 337 13.20 -44.60 -164.83
CA LYS A 337 13.06 -45.45 -166.07
C LYS A 337 13.24 -47.00 -165.96
N SER A 338 12.97 -47.93 -166.93
CA SER A 338 12.17 -48.01 -168.22
C SER A 338 12.30 -49.40 -168.96
N ALA A 339 11.52 -49.66 -170.05
CA ALA A 339 11.78 -50.61 -171.21
C ALA A 339 11.31 -52.13 -171.13
N PRO A 340 11.27 -52.96 -172.24
CA PRO A 340 10.13 -53.89 -172.55
C PRO A 340 10.43 -55.37 -172.99
N PHE A 341 9.39 -56.19 -173.32
CA PHE A 341 9.49 -57.53 -174.01
C PHE A 341 8.20 -58.01 -174.75
N ARG A 342 8.25 -59.01 -175.69
CA ARG A 342 7.09 -59.55 -176.48
C ARG A 342 7.30 -60.97 -177.10
N GLN A 343 6.28 -61.87 -177.07
CA GLN A 343 6.10 -63.14 -177.86
C GLN A 343 4.58 -63.50 -177.90
N LYS A 344 3.88 -63.92 -178.98
CA LYS A 344 3.84 -65.17 -179.82
C LYS A 344 3.53 -66.46 -179.01
N MET A 345 2.67 -67.44 -179.41
CA MET A 345 1.84 -67.72 -180.62
C MET A 345 0.70 -68.79 -180.32
N LEU A 346 -0.26 -69.02 -181.24
CA LEU A 346 -1.46 -69.96 -181.23
C LEU A 346 -1.10 -71.46 -181.57
N PRO A 347 -1.96 -72.55 -181.66
CA PRO A 347 -3.36 -72.63 -182.24
C PRO A 347 -4.36 -73.85 -181.96
N THR A 348 -5.54 -73.82 -182.63
CA THR A 348 -6.42 -74.89 -183.27
C THR A 348 -7.29 -75.99 -182.57
N SER A 349 -8.59 -76.04 -182.93
CA SER A 349 -9.47 -77.21 -183.31
C SER A 349 -10.82 -76.66 -183.85
N SER A 350 -11.37 -76.96 -185.05
CA SER A 350 -12.09 -78.18 -185.55
C SER A 350 -13.36 -78.52 -184.74
N LEU A 351 -14.58 -78.76 -185.30
CA LEU A 351 -14.98 -79.42 -186.56
C LEU A 351 -16.44 -79.00 -186.97
N ARG A 352 -16.84 -79.27 -188.23
CA ARG A 352 -18.20 -79.38 -188.82
C ARG A 352 -19.26 -78.30 -188.55
#